data_AF-A0A3B8WJQ2-F1
#
_entry.id   AF-A0A3B8WJQ2-F1
#
_cell.length_a   1.000
_cell.length_b   1.000
_cell.length_c   1.000
_cell.angle_alpha   90.00
_cell.angle_beta   90.00
_cell.angle_gamma   90.00
#
_symmetry.space_group_name_H-M   'P 1'
#
loop_
_entity.id
_entity.type
_entity.pdbx_description
1 polymer ?
#
loop_
_entity_poly.entity_id
_entity_poly.type
_entity_poly.pdbx_seq_one_letter_code
_entity_poly.pdbx_strand_id
1 'polypeptide(L)' 'RDLFFNTPARRKFLRTEKTEFNHVEECVRRQALSRFDTGFTLRHNQRVVQSLRPAETDLDKERRIGSLCGL' A
#
# COMPACT_ATOMS: atom_id res chain seq x y z
N ARG A 1 -2.54 -6.31 -16.26
CA ARG A 1 -3.88 -5.85 -16.64
C ARG A 1 -3.77 -4.33 -16.73
N ASP A 2 -3.78 -3.78 -17.95
CA ASP A 2 -3.42 -2.37 -18.20
C ASP A 2 -4.53 -1.42 -17.77
N LEU A 3 -4.32 -0.78 -16.62
CA LEU A 3 -5.16 0.32 -16.17
C LEU A 3 -5.00 1.47 -17.18
N PHE A 4 -6.09 1.98 -17.75
CA PHE A 4 -6.15 3.09 -18.72
C PHE A 4 -5.86 2.80 -20.21
N PHE A 5 -5.92 1.54 -20.69
CA PHE A 5 -5.76 1.25 -22.14
C PHE A 5 -6.77 2.04 -23.01
N ASN A 6 -7.97 2.24 -22.48
CA ASN A 6 -9.13 2.82 -23.14
C ASN A 6 -9.32 4.32 -22.84
N THR A 7 -8.34 5.00 -22.23
CA THR A 7 -8.42 6.45 -21.98
C THR A 7 -7.06 7.15 -22.19
N PRO A 8 -6.67 7.42 -23.45
CA PRO A 8 -5.32 7.90 -23.79
C PRO A 8 -4.96 9.26 -23.14
N ALA A 9 -5.95 10.13 -22.91
CA ALA A 9 -5.75 11.39 -22.20
C ALA A 9 -5.28 11.18 -20.75
N ARG A 10 -5.87 10.23 -20.00
CA ARG A 10 -5.46 9.92 -18.61
C ARG A 10 -4.08 9.27 -18.55
N ARG A 11 -3.71 8.50 -19.58
CA ARG A 11 -2.37 7.91 -19.69
C ARG A 11 -1.27 8.97 -19.78
N LYS A 12 -1.58 10.13 -20.34
CA LYS A 12 -0.66 11.28 -20.46
C LYS A 12 -0.44 12.04 -19.15
N PHE A 13 -1.32 11.84 -18.15
CA PHE A 13 -1.22 12.44 -16.81
C PHE A 13 -0.59 11.51 -15.77
N LEU A 14 -0.38 10.23 -16.11
CA LEU A 14 0.34 9.31 -15.23
C LEU A 14 1.76 9.84 -15.02
N ARG A 15 2.13 10.04 -13.74
CA ARG A 15 3.51 10.26 -13.37
C ARG A 15 4.31 8.96 -13.57
N THR A 16 5.61 9.00 -13.29
CA THR A 16 6.44 7.79 -13.33
C THR A 16 5.82 6.68 -12.47
N GLU A 17 5.96 5.41 -12.88
CA GLU A 17 5.42 4.26 -12.13
C GLU A 17 5.76 4.33 -10.63
N LYS A 18 6.98 4.80 -10.30
CA LYS A 18 7.44 5.00 -8.93
C LYS A 18 6.59 6.01 -8.14
N THR A 19 6.17 7.12 -8.76
CA THR A 19 5.37 8.14 -8.08
C THR A 19 3.96 7.66 -7.81
N GLU A 20 3.33 7.02 -8.80
CA GLU A 20 2.00 6.43 -8.65
C GLU A 20 2.03 5.30 -7.62
N PHE A 21 3.07 4.46 -7.64
CA PHE A 21 3.27 3.43 -6.64
C PHE A 21 3.39 4.00 -5.22
N ASN A 22 4.16 5.07 -5.04
CA ASN A 22 4.28 5.73 -3.74
C ASN A 22 2.92 6.28 -3.24
N HIS A 23 2.07 6.81 -4.13
CA HIS A 23 0.73 7.24 -3.76
C HIS A 23 -0.17 6.07 -3.34
N VAL A 24 -0.08 4.94 -4.05
CA VAL A 24 -0.80 3.72 -3.67
C VAL A 24 -0.30 3.19 -2.33
N GLU A 25 1.01 3.14 -2.13
CA GLU A 25 1.62 2.70 -0.87
C GLU A 25 1.17 3.57 0.30
N GLU A 26 1.13 4.90 0.13
CA GLU A 26 0.64 5.81 1.17
C GLU A 26 -0.84 5.60 1.49
N CYS A 27 -1.69 5.42 0.47
CA CYS A 27 -3.10 5.10 0.65
C CYS A 27 -3.30 3.79 1.43
N VAL A 28 -2.53 2.74 1.08
CA VAL A 28 -2.56 1.45 1.77
C VAL A 28 -2.04 1.59 3.20
N ARG A 29 -0.97 2.35 3.43
CA ARG A 29 -0.44 2.65 4.76
C ARG A 29 -1.49 3.29 5.66
N ARG A 30 -2.22 4.29 5.16
CA ARG A 30 -3.30 4.96 5.91
C ARG A 30 -4.44 4.00 6.26
N GLN A 31 -4.84 3.15 5.31
CA GLN A 31 -5.86 2.12 5.57
C GLN A 31 -5.39 1.09 6.59
N ALA A 32 -4.12 0.68 6.51
CA ALA A 32 -3.53 -0.27 7.43
C ALA A 32 -3.38 0.27 8.86
N LEU A 33 -3.24 1.59 9.04
CA LEU A 33 -3.26 2.25 10.36
C LEU A 33 -4.68 2.48 10.88
N SER A 34 -5.68 2.56 10.01
CA SER A 34 -7.08 2.71 10.42
C SER A 34 -7.71 1.38 10.84
N ARG A 35 -7.25 0.25 10.28
CA ARG A 35 -7.84 -1.08 10.47
C ARG A 35 -6.78 -2.14 10.75
N PHE A 36 -6.52 -2.35 12.05
CA PHE A 36 -5.56 -3.34 12.53
C PHE A 36 -6.10 -4.78 12.44
N ASP A 37 -7.42 -4.94 12.50
CA ASP A 37 -8.16 -6.20 12.33
C ASP A 37 -7.96 -6.85 10.96
N THR A 38 -7.60 -6.07 9.94
CA THR A 38 -7.41 -6.58 8.57
C THR A 38 -5.94 -6.70 8.22
N GLY A 39 -5.54 -7.80 7.58
CA GLY A 39 -4.22 -7.98 7.00
C GLY A 39 -4.12 -7.32 5.61
N PHE A 40 -2.97 -6.74 5.30
CA PHE A 40 -2.72 -6.08 4.02
C PHE A 40 -1.50 -6.68 3.34
N THR A 41 -1.58 -6.93 2.04
CA THR A 41 -0.42 -7.33 1.23
C THR A 41 -0.35 -6.45 0.01
N LEU A 42 0.71 -5.66 -0.09
CA LEU A 42 1.00 -4.82 -1.24
C LEU A 42 2.07 -5.51 -2.09
N ARG A 43 1.72 -5.82 -3.33
CA ARG A 43 2.61 -6.46 -4.31
C ARG A 43 2.78 -5.56 -5.53
N HIS A 44 4.03 -5.27 -5.88
CA HIS A 44 4.39 -4.45 -7.03
C HIS A 44 5.35 -5.23 -7.93
N ASN A 45 5.06 -5.28 -9.24
CA ASN A 45 5.90 -5.99 -10.22
C ASN A 45 6.30 -7.41 -9.77
N GLN A 46 5.32 -8.18 -9.27
CA GLN A 46 5.46 -9.54 -8.74
C GLN A 46 6.26 -9.67 -7.43
N ARG A 47 6.84 -8.59 -6.91
CA ARG A 47 7.54 -8.56 -5.61
C ARG A 47 6.62 -8.06 -4.51
N VAL A 48 6.61 -8.77 -3.38
CA VAL A 48 5.91 -8.29 -2.17
C VAL A 48 6.71 -7.12 -1.61
N VAL A 49 6.08 -5.93 -1.61
CA VAL A 49 6.67 -4.71 -1.06
C VAL A 49 6.31 -4.59 0.41
N GLN A 50 5.07 -4.94 0.77
CA GLN A 50 4.61 -4.88 2.15
C GLN A 50 3.67 -6.05 2.45
N SER A 51 3.84 -6.64 3.64
CA SER A 51 2.98 -7.71 4.13
C SER A 51 2.71 -7.49 5.62
N LEU A 52 1.49 -7.06 5.93
CA LEU A 52 1.02 -6.77 7.27
C LEU A 52 -0.01 -7.83 7.64
N ARG A 53 0.22 -8.52 8.75
CA ARG A 53 -0.77 -9.45 9.29
C ARG A 53 -1.82 -8.65 10.08
N PRO A 54 -3.04 -9.21 10.27
CA PRO A 54 -3.96 -8.71 11.28
C PRO A 54 -3.24 -8.57 12.62
N ALA A 55 -3.49 -7.46 13.30
CA ALA A 55 -2.98 -7.14 14.62
C ALA A 55 -4.15 -7.14 15.60
N GLU A 56 -4.36 -8.30 16.23
CA GLU A 56 -5.47 -8.52 17.17
C GLU A 56 -5.12 -8.07 18.59
N THR A 57 -3.84 -8.21 18.97
CA THR A 57 -3.33 -7.79 20.28
C THR A 57 -2.70 -6.40 20.22
N ASP A 58 -2.60 -5.70 21.36
CA ASP A 58 -1.97 -4.38 21.41
C ASP A 58 -0.48 -4.44 21.06
N LEU A 59 0.20 -5.53 21.42
CA LEU A 59 1.59 -5.77 21.01
C LEU A 59 1.73 -5.88 19.48
N ASP A 60 0.78 -6.53 18.81
CA ASP A 60 0.81 -6.63 17.35
C ASP A 60 0.47 -5.30 16.68
N LYS A 61 -0.37 -4.45 17.30
CA LYS A 61 -0.64 -3.09 16.83
C LYS A 61 0.62 -2.24 16.90
N GLU A 62 1.36 -2.29 18.01
CA GLU A 62 2.63 -1.59 18.18
C GLU A 62 3.66 -2.03 17.13
N ARG A 63 3.84 -3.34 16.94
CA ARG A 63 4.72 -3.89 15.89
C ARG A 63 4.33 -3.39 14.50
N ARG A 64 3.04 -3.35 14.21
CA ARG A 64 2.52 -2.87 12.92
C ARG A 64 2.75 -1.37 12.73
N ILE A 65 2.54 -0.57 13.78
CA ILE A 65 2.84 0.86 13.77
C ILE A 65 4.34 1.09 13.53
N GLY A 66 5.23 0.38 14.25
CA GLY A 66 6.67 0.44 14.03
C GLY A 66 7.06 0.08 12.58
N SER A 67 6.49 -0.99 12.05
CA SER A 67 6.72 -1.41 10.66
C SER A 67 6.20 -0.41 9.61
N LEU A 68 5.18 0.40 9.92
CA LEU A 68 4.57 1.36 8.97
C LEU A 68 5.18 2.75 9.07
N CYS A 69 5.55 3.18 10.28
CA CYS A 69 6.06 4.51 10.58
C CYS A 69 7.59 4.55 10.68
N GLY A 70 8.27 3.41 10.75
CA GLY A 70 9.74 3.34 10.80
C GLY A 70 10.35 3.88 12.10
N LEU A 71 9.61 3.79 13.22
CA LEU A 71 10.05 4.17 14.57
C LEU A 71 10.59 2.98 15.33
#